data_AF-A0A0M4SWA2-F1
#
_entry.id   AF-A0A0M4SWA2-F1
#
_cell.length_a   1.000
_cell.length_b   1.000
_cell.length_c   1.000
_cell.angle_alpha   90.00
_cell.angle_beta   90.00
_cell.angle_gamma   90.00
#
_symmetry.space_group_name_H-M   'P 1'
#
loop_
_entity.id
_entity.type
_entity.pdbx_description
1 polymer ?
#
loop_
_entity_poly.entity_id
_entity_poly.type
_entity_poly.pdbx_seq_one_letter_code
_entity_poly.pdbx_strand_id
1 'polypeptide(L)'
;MTTLRAEIIYKKLSILAASITACSALLLVGCDSTDNNSPTTTADSTIAAKPDLSIFAGCYTVSHDEPAQIKVSEQNGAWFMQMKEPASANRVWDTPEPLEVLNNSDVPKYFSIDPNNIDAVIGRPDRVLVMAHVKTAYANIDPLLDSEYLSYIYKGANTIYRVECDEVNTDILANPHANIKLDKTSATTEL
;
A
#
# COMPACT_ATOMS: atom_id res chain seq x y z
N MET A 1 -74.80 -16.04 19.94
CA MET A 1 -75.53 -14.87 19.41
C MET A 1 -74.51 -13.82 19.00
N THR A 2 -74.57 -13.39 17.72
CA THR A 2 -73.96 -12.19 17.08
C THR A 2 -72.42 -12.05 17.15
N THR A 3 -71.60 -12.42 16.15
CA THR A 3 -71.37 -11.91 14.75
C THR A 3 -70.86 -10.44 14.75
N LEU A 4 -69.62 -10.10 14.34
CA LEU A 4 -69.03 -9.90 12.99
C LEU A 4 -67.49 -9.93 13.15
N ARG A 5 -66.63 -10.68 12.44
CA ARG A 5 -66.27 -10.78 10.99
C ARG A 5 -65.86 -9.47 10.30
N ALA A 6 -64.57 -9.36 9.96
CA ALA A 6 -64.08 -8.80 8.69
C ALA A 6 -62.69 -9.40 8.35
N GLU A 7 -62.71 -10.39 7.46
CA GLU A 7 -61.59 -10.94 6.69
C GLU A 7 -61.81 -10.44 5.25
N ILE A 8 -60.87 -9.75 4.60
CA ILE A 8 -60.82 -9.70 3.13
C ILE A 8 -59.37 -9.68 2.61
N ILE A 9 -59.06 -10.82 1.98
CA ILE A 9 -57.99 -11.19 1.06
C ILE A 9 -58.05 -10.37 -0.25
N TYR A 10 -56.91 -9.91 -0.79
CA TYR A 10 -56.73 -9.62 -2.23
C TYR A 10 -55.27 -9.94 -2.62
N LYS A 11 -54.96 -11.12 -3.19
CA LYS A 11 -55.10 -11.62 -4.57
C LYS A 11 -53.98 -11.14 -5.52
N LYS A 12 -53.09 -12.07 -5.90
CA LYS A 12 -52.20 -12.03 -7.09
C LYS A 12 -53.04 -11.83 -8.37
N LEU A 13 -52.52 -11.14 -9.40
CA LEU A 13 -52.32 -11.66 -10.78
C LEU A 13 -51.97 -10.54 -11.80
N SER A 14 -50.84 -10.75 -12.50
CA SER A 14 -50.44 -10.43 -13.89
C SER A 14 -50.79 -9.11 -14.60
N ILE A 15 -49.83 -8.57 -15.38
CA ILE A 15 -49.88 -8.58 -16.86
C ILE A 15 -48.48 -8.26 -17.45
N LEU A 16 -48.16 -9.07 -18.45
CA LEU A 16 -47.03 -9.04 -19.37
C LEU A 16 -47.14 -7.85 -20.32
N ALA A 17 -46.05 -7.14 -20.62
CA ALA A 17 -45.93 -6.37 -21.84
C ALA A 17 -44.49 -6.49 -22.38
N ALA A 18 -44.36 -7.32 -23.42
CA ALA A 18 -43.21 -7.33 -24.31
C ALA A 18 -43.25 -6.09 -25.20
N SER A 19 -42.10 -5.52 -25.53
CA SER A 19 -41.96 -4.65 -26.69
C SER A 19 -40.58 -4.86 -27.32
N ILE A 20 -40.66 -5.52 -28.47
CA ILE A 20 -39.65 -5.76 -29.50
C ILE A 20 -39.34 -4.44 -30.21
N THR A 21 -38.08 -4.14 -30.52
CA THR A 21 -37.62 -3.46 -31.77
C THR A 21 -36.09 -3.57 -31.81
N ALA A 22 -35.51 -4.57 -32.49
CA ALA A 22 -35.21 -4.70 -33.93
C ALA A 22 -33.84 -4.11 -34.34
N CYS A 23 -33.07 -4.99 -34.98
CA CYS A 23 -31.70 -4.90 -35.46
C CYS A 23 -31.45 -3.81 -36.51
N SER A 24 -30.17 -3.45 -36.66
CA SER A 24 -29.40 -3.31 -37.92
C SER A 24 -28.07 -2.62 -37.57
N ALA A 25 -26.92 -2.85 -38.18
CA ALA A 25 -26.38 -3.88 -39.05
C ALA A 25 -24.85 -3.62 -39.07
N LEU A 26 -24.11 -4.59 -39.58
CA LEU A 26 -22.66 -4.60 -39.78
C LEU A 26 -22.12 -3.37 -40.52
N LEU A 27 -20.94 -2.90 -40.11
CA LEU A 27 -19.94 -2.35 -41.03
C LEU A 27 -18.57 -2.97 -40.68
N LEU A 28 -18.24 -4.05 -41.38
CA LEU A 28 -16.87 -4.41 -41.71
C LEU A 28 -16.41 -3.46 -42.82
N VAL A 29 -15.39 -2.66 -42.55
CA VAL A 29 -14.59 -2.01 -43.58
C VAL A 29 -13.25 -2.72 -43.62
N GLY A 30 -12.98 -3.39 -44.74
CA GLY A 30 -11.66 -3.80 -45.19
C GLY A 30 -11.22 -2.96 -46.41
N CYS A 31 -9.96 -3.17 -46.79
CA CYS A 31 -9.16 -2.55 -47.86
C CYS A 31 -8.46 -1.22 -47.49
N ASP A 32 -7.17 -1.01 -47.79
CA ASP A 32 -6.32 -1.67 -48.79
C ASP A 32 -4.83 -1.59 -48.42
N SER A 33 -4.01 -2.45 -49.05
CA SER A 33 -2.55 -2.40 -48.98
C SER A 33 -2.01 -1.33 -49.93
N THR A 34 -1.09 -0.48 -49.48
CA THR A 34 -0.15 0.21 -50.38
C THR A 34 1.12 0.55 -49.59
N ASP A 35 2.22 -0.06 -50.01
CA ASP A 35 3.58 0.36 -49.66
C ASP A 35 3.75 1.85 -49.97
N ASN A 36 4.06 2.65 -48.94
CA ASN A 36 4.67 3.96 -49.12
C ASN A 36 5.59 4.25 -47.94
N ASN A 37 6.90 4.16 -48.21
CA ASN A 37 7.97 4.71 -47.40
C ASN A 37 7.68 6.17 -47.05
N SER A 38 7.47 6.46 -45.76
CA SER A 38 7.85 7.74 -45.17
C SER A 38 8.02 7.57 -43.65
N PRO A 39 9.15 8.01 -43.08
CA PRO A 39 9.52 7.69 -41.71
C PRO A 39 8.68 8.57 -40.77
N THR A 40 7.58 8.02 -40.27
CA THR A 40 6.86 8.65 -39.17
C THR A 40 7.47 8.09 -37.91
N THR A 41 8.19 8.95 -37.20
CA THR A 41 8.68 8.72 -35.84
C THR A 41 7.53 8.20 -34.99
N THR A 42 7.48 6.88 -34.80
CA THR A 42 6.68 6.27 -33.75
C THR A 42 7.30 6.76 -32.46
N ALA A 43 6.71 7.81 -31.89
CA ALA A 43 6.82 8.06 -30.46
C ALA A 43 6.32 6.79 -29.81
N ASP A 44 7.28 5.95 -29.40
CA ASP A 44 7.08 4.76 -28.60
C ASP A 44 6.39 5.22 -27.31
N SER A 45 5.06 5.28 -27.37
CA SER A 45 4.23 5.38 -26.19
C SER A 45 4.27 4.02 -25.54
N THR A 46 5.44 3.69 -24.99
CA THR A 46 5.57 2.71 -23.94
C THR A 46 4.66 3.21 -22.83
N ILE A 47 3.45 2.69 -22.79
CA ILE A 47 2.62 2.74 -21.60
C ILE A 47 3.47 2.05 -20.55
N ALA A 48 4.18 2.84 -19.74
CA ALA A 48 4.97 2.33 -18.64
C ALA A 48 4.05 1.43 -17.83
N ALA A 49 4.35 0.13 -17.81
CA ALA A 49 3.60 -0.82 -17.01
C ALA A 49 3.56 -0.28 -15.59
N LYS A 50 2.37 -0.19 -15.01
CA LYS A 50 2.22 0.23 -13.61
C LYS A 50 3.12 -0.70 -12.76
N PRO A 51 3.95 -0.16 -11.87
CA PRO A 51 4.84 -0.99 -11.05
C PRO A 51 4.01 -2.00 -10.27
N ASP A 52 4.51 -3.24 -10.19
CA ASP A 52 3.88 -4.28 -9.39
C ASP A 52 4.07 -3.97 -7.92
N LEU A 53 2.96 -3.65 -7.25
CA LEU A 53 2.95 -3.30 -5.83
C LEU A 53 2.87 -4.51 -4.92
N SER A 54 2.68 -5.72 -5.49
CA SER A 54 2.69 -6.97 -4.72
C SER A 54 4.01 -7.19 -4.00
N ILE A 55 5.09 -6.61 -4.53
CA ILE A 55 6.41 -6.59 -3.88
C ILE A 55 6.37 -5.93 -2.50
N PHE A 56 5.40 -5.07 -2.21
CA PHE A 56 5.21 -4.45 -0.90
C PHE A 56 4.22 -5.19 0.01
N ALA A 57 3.53 -6.25 -0.44
CA ALA A 57 2.58 -6.97 0.39
C ALA A 57 3.28 -7.70 1.56
N GLY A 58 2.95 -7.34 2.80
CA GLY A 58 3.51 -8.02 3.97
C GLY A 58 3.61 -7.13 5.19
N CYS A 59 4.33 -7.62 6.19
CA CYS A 59 4.58 -6.93 7.44
C CYS A 59 6.04 -6.55 7.59
N TYR A 60 6.29 -5.41 8.23
CA TYR A 60 7.60 -4.79 8.31
C TYR A 60 7.91 -4.29 9.70
N THR A 61 9.19 -4.27 10.03
CA THR A 61 9.75 -3.77 11.27
C THR A 61 11.04 -2.99 10.99
N VAL A 62 11.47 -2.17 11.95
CA VAL A 62 12.73 -1.40 11.87
C VAL A 62 13.95 -2.18 12.40
N SER A 63 13.74 -3.39 12.94
CA SER A 63 14.80 -4.24 13.48
C SER A 63 14.43 -5.72 13.33
N HIS A 64 15.41 -6.57 13.01
CA HIS A 64 15.22 -8.02 12.86
C HIS A 64 14.60 -8.72 14.07
N ASP A 65 14.86 -8.21 15.27
CA ASP A 65 14.43 -8.82 16.53
C ASP A 65 13.11 -8.24 17.06
N GLU A 66 12.48 -7.33 16.32
CA GLU A 66 11.24 -6.66 16.71
C GLU A 66 10.03 -7.24 15.97
N PRO A 67 8.86 -7.31 16.63
CA PRO A 67 7.61 -7.71 15.97
C PRO A 67 7.26 -6.74 14.84
N ALA A 68 6.36 -7.18 13.94
CA ALA A 68 5.86 -6.33 12.87
C ALA A 68 5.24 -5.03 13.43
N GLN A 69 5.55 -3.89 12.82
CA GLN A 69 5.04 -2.56 13.21
C GLN A 69 4.19 -1.94 12.11
N ILE A 70 4.45 -2.32 10.86
CA ILE A 70 3.79 -1.80 9.66
C ILE A 70 3.25 -2.98 8.88
N LYS A 71 2.02 -2.89 8.40
CA LYS A 71 1.43 -3.87 7.48
C LYS A 71 1.03 -3.17 6.20
N VAL A 72 1.38 -3.76 5.06
CA VAL A 72 0.93 -3.32 3.74
C VAL A 72 0.12 -4.43 3.10
N SER A 73 -1.09 -4.11 2.67
CA SER A 73 -2.05 -5.08 2.13
C SER A 73 -2.88 -4.49 1.00
N GLU A 74 -3.32 -5.36 0.09
CA GLU A 74 -4.29 -5.02 -0.94
C GLU A 74 -5.71 -5.27 -0.43
N GLN A 75 -6.61 -4.30 -0.61
CA GLN A 75 -8.02 -4.42 -0.30
C GLN A 75 -8.83 -3.84 -1.47
N ASN A 76 -9.68 -4.65 -2.10
CA ASN A 76 -10.53 -4.23 -3.22
C ASN A 76 -9.76 -3.55 -4.39
N GLY A 77 -8.56 -4.03 -4.72
CA GLY A 77 -7.74 -3.44 -5.81
C GLY A 77 -6.97 -2.17 -5.44
N ALA A 78 -7.06 -1.71 -4.18
CA ALA A 78 -6.32 -0.58 -3.65
C ALA A 78 -5.34 -1.04 -2.55
N TRP A 79 -4.24 -0.31 -2.42
CA TRP A 79 -3.19 -0.64 -1.46
C TRP A 79 -3.34 0.21 -0.21
N PHE A 80 -3.19 -0.43 0.94
CA PHE A 80 -3.33 0.20 2.24
C PHE A 80 -2.17 -0.16 3.14
N MET A 81 -1.78 0.80 3.97
CA MET A 81 -0.94 0.54 5.12
C MET A 81 -1.77 0.55 6.40
N GLN A 82 -1.28 -0.17 7.39
CA GLN A 82 -1.73 -0.10 8.77
C GLN A 82 -0.52 -0.09 9.70
N MET A 83 -0.61 0.68 10.77
CA MET A 83 0.33 0.63 11.88
C MET A 83 -0.17 -0.35 12.94
N LYS A 84 0.77 -1.00 13.60
CA LYS A 84 0.44 -1.83 14.76
C LYS A 84 0.11 -0.96 15.95
N GLU A 85 -0.97 -1.30 16.62
CA GLU A 85 -1.48 -0.59 17.79
C GLU A 85 -0.89 -1.19 19.08
N PRO A 86 -0.75 -0.38 20.15
CA PRO A 86 -0.17 -0.86 21.39
C PRO A 86 -1.05 -1.92 22.07
N ALA A 87 -0.46 -2.63 23.04
CA ALA A 87 -1.16 -3.62 23.88
C ALA A 87 -2.45 -3.11 24.53
N SER A 88 -2.54 -1.81 24.80
CA SER A 88 -3.71 -1.16 25.40
C SER A 88 -4.87 -0.89 24.42
N ALA A 89 -4.66 -1.09 23.12
CA ALA A 89 -5.68 -0.87 22.12
C ALA A 89 -6.64 -2.07 21.98
N ASN A 90 -7.88 -1.79 21.55
CA ASN A 90 -8.90 -2.83 21.32
C ASN A 90 -8.79 -3.51 19.93
N ARG A 91 -7.70 -3.25 19.20
CA ARG A 91 -7.42 -3.78 17.86
C ARG A 91 -5.91 -3.96 17.70
N VAL A 92 -5.50 -4.86 16.82
CA VAL A 92 -4.08 -5.13 16.53
C VAL A 92 -3.50 -4.12 15.56
N TRP A 93 -4.22 -3.88 14.48
CA TRP A 93 -3.84 -2.96 13.42
C TRP A 93 -4.79 -1.77 13.44
N ASP A 94 -4.26 -0.58 13.17
CA ASP A 94 -5.04 0.65 13.08
C ASP A 94 -5.97 0.67 11.86
N THR A 95 -6.58 1.82 11.59
CA THR A 95 -7.46 1.98 10.43
C THR A 95 -6.63 1.98 9.14
N PRO A 96 -6.97 1.18 8.11
CA PRO A 96 -6.27 1.19 6.83
C PRO A 96 -6.17 2.58 6.20
N GLU A 97 -4.95 2.99 5.87
CA GLU A 97 -4.65 4.26 5.20
C GLU A 97 -4.19 4.01 3.76
N PRO A 98 -4.69 4.76 2.77
CA PRO A 98 -4.40 4.50 1.37
C PRO A 98 -2.93 4.77 1.03
N LEU A 99 -2.41 3.96 0.11
CA LEU A 99 -1.09 4.11 -0.49
C LEU A 99 -1.21 4.46 -1.97
N GLU A 100 -0.31 5.29 -2.46
CA GLU A 100 -0.19 5.61 -3.88
C GLU A 100 1.23 5.37 -4.38
N VAL A 101 1.34 5.12 -5.69
CA VAL A 101 2.63 4.99 -6.37
C VAL A 101 3.26 6.37 -6.50
N LEU A 102 4.53 6.48 -6.11
CA LEU A 102 5.31 7.68 -6.34
C LEU A 102 6.19 7.52 -7.58
N ASN A 103 6.56 8.64 -8.19
CA ASN A 103 7.47 8.61 -9.32
C ASN A 103 8.90 8.35 -8.82
N ASN A 104 9.69 7.55 -9.54
CA ASN A 104 11.11 7.36 -9.20
C ASN A 104 11.87 8.70 -9.15
N SER A 105 11.44 9.73 -9.89
CA SER A 105 12.02 11.08 -9.79
C SER A 105 11.89 11.72 -8.40
N ASP A 106 10.97 11.23 -7.56
CA ASP A 106 10.76 11.72 -6.21
C ASP A 106 11.64 11.03 -5.16
N VAL A 107 12.29 9.89 -5.50
CA VAL A 107 13.16 9.13 -4.60
C VAL A 107 14.19 10.01 -3.86
N PRO A 108 14.91 10.95 -4.53
CA PRO A 108 15.93 11.75 -3.85
C PRO A 108 15.39 12.70 -2.76
N LYS A 109 14.06 12.90 -2.68
CA LYS A 109 13.42 13.67 -1.61
C LYS A 109 13.35 12.89 -0.29
N TYR A 110 13.41 11.57 -0.36
CA TYR A 110 13.16 10.66 0.75
C TYR A 110 14.36 9.77 1.07
N PHE A 111 15.10 9.32 0.05
CA PHE A 111 16.20 8.36 0.19
C PHE A 111 17.46 8.84 -0.53
N SER A 112 18.61 8.60 0.09
CA SER A 112 19.93 8.88 -0.50
C SER A 112 20.38 7.74 -1.41
N ILE A 113 19.58 7.39 -2.42
CA ILE A 113 19.85 6.30 -3.37
C ILE A 113 19.57 6.77 -4.79
N ASP A 114 20.35 6.27 -5.76
CA ASP A 114 20.10 6.51 -7.18
C ASP A 114 18.72 5.92 -7.58
N PRO A 115 17.79 6.73 -8.12
CA PRO A 115 16.48 6.26 -8.59
C PRO A 115 16.52 5.08 -9.58
N ASN A 116 17.64 4.88 -10.28
CA ASN A 116 17.83 3.75 -11.19
C ASN A 116 17.98 2.41 -10.48
N ASN A 117 18.27 2.42 -9.18
CA ASN A 117 18.39 1.23 -8.33
C ASN A 117 17.08 0.89 -7.58
N ILE A 118 15.99 1.62 -7.85
CA ILE A 118 14.69 1.41 -7.23
C ILE A 118 13.75 0.71 -8.20
N ASP A 119 13.10 -0.36 -7.74
CA ASP A 119 12.09 -1.09 -8.52
C ASP A 119 10.73 -0.39 -8.42
N ALA A 120 10.34 0.06 -7.23
CA ALA A 120 9.10 0.79 -7.00
C ALA A 120 9.14 1.65 -5.74
N VAL A 121 8.27 2.66 -5.69
CA VAL A 121 8.06 3.52 -4.52
C VAL A 121 6.56 3.69 -4.29
N ILE A 122 6.14 3.54 -3.04
CA ILE A 122 4.79 3.79 -2.58
C ILE A 122 4.80 4.73 -1.38
N GLY A 123 3.71 5.45 -1.14
CA GLY A 123 3.61 6.26 0.06
C GLY A 123 2.19 6.70 0.36
N ARG A 124 1.99 7.18 1.59
CA ARG A 124 0.76 7.86 1.97
C ARG A 124 0.61 9.16 1.18
N PRO A 125 -0.61 9.58 0.84
CA PRO A 125 -0.88 10.90 0.24
C PRO A 125 -0.27 12.08 1.01
N ASP A 126 -0.17 11.99 2.34
CA ASP A 126 0.42 13.03 3.20
C ASP A 126 1.95 12.93 3.35
N ARG A 127 2.58 11.90 2.78
CA ARG A 127 4.03 11.63 2.82
C ARG A 127 4.59 11.43 4.23
N VAL A 128 3.75 11.12 5.23
CA VAL A 128 4.22 10.74 6.57
C VAL A 128 4.98 9.42 6.51
N LEU A 129 4.57 8.52 5.62
CA LEU A 129 5.28 7.29 5.28
C LEU A 129 5.49 7.20 3.76
N VAL A 130 6.73 6.91 3.37
CA VAL A 130 7.11 6.50 2.01
C VAL A 130 7.95 5.24 2.12
N MET A 131 7.67 4.24 1.30
CA MET A 131 8.46 3.01 1.20
C MET A 131 9.03 2.86 -0.20
N ALA A 132 10.26 2.36 -0.27
CA ALA A 132 10.89 1.99 -1.53
C ALA A 132 11.34 0.54 -1.47
N HIS A 133 11.25 -0.13 -2.62
CA HIS A 133 11.89 -1.42 -2.84
C HIS A 133 13.08 -1.19 -3.77
N VAL A 134 14.25 -1.56 -3.28
CA VAL A 134 15.54 -1.44 -3.94
C VAL A 134 15.81 -2.75 -4.67
N LYS A 135 16.38 -2.66 -5.87
CA LYS A 135 16.83 -3.83 -6.63
C LYS A 135 17.71 -4.72 -5.77
N THR A 136 17.39 -6.01 -5.72
CA THR A 136 18.16 -7.04 -5.00
C THR A 136 19.65 -6.98 -5.32
N ALA A 137 20.00 -6.78 -6.60
CA ALA A 137 21.40 -6.69 -7.03
C ALA A 137 22.15 -5.51 -6.40
N TYR A 138 21.47 -4.40 -6.12
CA TYR A 138 22.05 -3.22 -5.47
C TYR A 138 22.13 -3.41 -3.95
N ALA A 139 21.06 -3.92 -3.32
CA ALA A 139 21.05 -4.22 -1.88
C ALA A 139 22.17 -5.21 -1.49
N ASN A 140 22.51 -6.16 -2.37
CA ASN A 140 23.57 -7.14 -2.11
C ASN A 140 25.00 -6.58 -2.18
N ILE A 141 25.22 -5.40 -2.78
CA ILE A 141 26.56 -4.82 -2.97
C ILE A 141 26.80 -3.57 -2.12
N ASP A 142 25.74 -2.92 -1.62
CA ASP A 142 25.84 -1.73 -0.77
C ASP A 142 25.87 -2.16 0.71
N PRO A 143 27.01 -2.04 1.41
CA PRO A 143 27.11 -2.44 2.80
C PRO A 143 26.27 -1.58 3.77
N LEU A 144 25.69 -0.46 3.29
CA LEU A 144 24.77 0.37 4.06
C LEU A 144 23.31 -0.11 3.97
N LEU A 145 23.02 -1.06 3.07
CA LEU A 145 21.71 -1.68 2.91
C LEU A 145 21.77 -3.13 3.35
N ASP A 146 21.09 -3.44 4.44
CA ASP A 146 20.93 -4.80 4.97
C ASP A 146 19.55 -5.40 4.66
N SER A 147 18.73 -4.68 3.88
CA SER A 147 17.47 -5.13 3.31
C SER A 147 17.16 -4.38 2.02
N GLU A 148 16.32 -4.96 1.17
CA GLU A 148 15.80 -4.34 -0.05
C GLU A 148 14.73 -3.29 0.22
N TYR A 149 14.22 -3.21 1.46
CA TYR A 149 13.11 -2.34 1.80
C TYR A 149 13.57 -1.14 2.60
N LEU A 150 13.14 0.04 2.18
CA LEU A 150 13.40 1.30 2.86
C LEU A 150 12.09 1.95 3.27
N SER A 151 12.14 2.68 4.37
CA SER A 151 11.03 3.49 4.85
C SER A 151 11.50 4.86 5.27
N TYR A 152 10.78 5.88 4.81
CA TYR A 152 10.89 7.26 5.26
C TYR A 152 9.69 7.57 6.13
N ILE A 153 9.92 7.74 7.43
CA ILE A 153 8.88 8.03 8.42
C ILE A 153 9.33 9.21 9.27
N TYR A 154 8.44 10.20 9.48
CA TYR A 154 8.72 11.38 10.31
C TYR A 154 10.06 12.08 10.01
N LYS A 155 10.45 12.14 8.73
CA LYS A 155 11.70 12.75 8.24
C LYS A 155 12.99 11.94 8.45
N GLY A 156 12.91 10.70 8.91
CA GLY A 156 14.03 9.77 8.96
C GLY A 156 13.88 8.65 7.93
N ALA A 157 14.90 8.44 7.10
CA ALA A 157 15.01 7.28 6.23
C ALA A 157 15.74 6.15 6.97
N ASN A 158 15.15 4.96 6.99
CA ASN A 158 15.74 3.77 7.58
C ASN A 158 15.50 2.56 6.68
N THR A 159 16.41 1.60 6.76
CA THR A 159 16.17 0.25 6.26
C THR A 159 15.11 -0.42 7.14
N ILE A 160 14.22 -1.18 6.51
CA ILE A 160 13.19 -1.96 7.19
C ILE A 160 13.23 -3.41 6.71
N TYR A 161 12.73 -4.31 7.54
CA TYR A 161 12.81 -5.75 7.28
C TYR A 161 11.41 -6.31 7.15
N ARG A 162 11.20 -7.12 6.11
CA ARG A 162 9.99 -7.92 6.01
C ARG A 162 10.04 -9.03 7.06
N VAL A 163 8.98 -9.16 7.84
CA VAL A 163 8.81 -10.17 8.89
C VAL A 163 7.44 -10.84 8.76
N GLU A 164 7.23 -11.91 9.53
CA GLU A 164 5.93 -12.54 9.61
C GLU A 164 4.89 -11.57 10.18
N CYS A 165 3.70 -11.57 9.57
CA CYS A 165 2.57 -10.84 10.14
C CYS A 165 2.05 -11.57 11.36
N ASP A 166 1.93 -10.87 12.48
CA ASP A 166 1.36 -11.41 13.70
C ASP A 166 0.15 -10.58 14.18
N GLU A 167 -0.83 -11.29 14.75
CA GLU A 167 -2.09 -10.70 15.23
C GLU A 167 -2.08 -10.45 16.75
N VAL A 168 -0.90 -10.27 17.34
CA VAL A 168 -0.74 -10.06 18.78
C VAL A 168 -0.40 -8.60 19.02
N ASN A 169 -1.14 -7.89 19.87
CA ASN A 169 -0.72 -6.54 20.26
C ASN A 169 0.56 -6.65 21.09
N THR A 170 1.59 -5.93 20.65
CA THR A 170 2.85 -5.84 21.35
C THR A 170 2.97 -4.45 21.96
N ASP A 171 3.57 -4.35 23.14
CA ASP A 171 3.84 -3.04 23.73
C ASP A 171 5.11 -2.45 23.10
N ILE A 172 4.93 -1.85 21.91
CA ILE A 172 5.99 -1.19 21.15
C ILE A 172 6.51 0.04 21.93
N LEU A 173 5.74 0.54 22.90
CA LEU A 173 6.08 1.69 23.74
C LEU A 173 6.56 1.32 25.15
N ALA A 174 6.64 0.03 25.49
CA ALA A 174 7.03 -0.41 26.83
C ALA A 174 8.40 0.12 27.26
N ASN A 175 9.30 0.46 26.33
CA ASN A 175 10.57 1.08 26.72
C ASN A 175 11.38 1.79 25.61
N PRO A 176 11.05 3.04 25.23
CA PRO A 176 11.91 3.83 24.33
C PRO A 176 13.23 4.29 25.00
N HIS A 177 13.44 4.06 26.31
CA HIS A 177 14.59 4.57 27.06
C HIS A 177 15.18 3.60 28.10
N ALA A 178 15.00 2.28 27.97
CA ALA A 178 15.31 1.29 29.01
C ALA A 178 16.73 1.36 29.59
N ASN A 179 17.70 1.92 28.84
CA ASN A 179 19.12 1.83 29.17
C ASN A 179 19.87 3.16 29.21
N ILE A 180 19.21 4.32 29.30
CA ILE A 180 19.95 5.57 29.58
C ILE A 180 20.13 5.72 31.09
N LYS A 181 21.11 5.02 31.66
CA LYS A 181 21.65 5.36 32.98
C LYS A 181 22.52 6.61 32.83
N LEU A 182 21.95 7.78 33.08
CA LEU A 182 22.76 8.97 33.39
C LEU A 182 23.29 8.79 34.81
N ASP A 183 24.53 8.35 34.94
CA ASP A 183 25.24 8.42 36.22
C ASP A 183 25.43 9.89 36.57
N LYS A 184 24.65 10.35 37.55
CA LYS A 184 24.80 11.66 38.17
C LYS A 184 25.31 11.41 39.58
N THR A 185 26.60 11.15 39.70
CA THR A 185 27.34 11.27 40.97
C THR A 185 27.97 12.66 40.98
N SER A 186 27.19 13.67 41.39
CA SER A 186 27.20 14.26 42.74
C SER A 186 28.58 14.77 43.15
N ALA A 187 28.74 16.08 43.00
CA ALA A 187 29.78 16.86 43.66
C ALA A 187 29.66 16.64 45.18
N THR A 188 30.71 16.09 45.78
CA THR A 188 30.90 16.10 47.23
C THR A 188 31.62 17.39 47.60
N THR A 189 30.87 18.34 48.14
CA THR A 189 31.40 19.41 49.00
C THR A 189 31.51 18.82 50.40
N GLU A 190 32.71 18.77 50.98
CA GLU A 190 32.88 18.75 52.43
C GLU A 190 33.91 19.80 52.86
N LEU A 191 33.60 20.39 54.03
CA LEU A 191 34.23 21.52 54.70
C LEU A 191 35.71 21.30 55.04
#